data_AF-A0A069PEX7-F1
#
_entry.id   AF-A0A069PEX7-F1
#
_cell.length_a   1.000
_cell.length_b   1.000
_cell.length_c   1.000
_cell.angle_alpha   90.00
_cell.angle_beta   90.00
_cell.angle_gamma   90.00
#
_symmetry.space_group_name_H-M   'P 1'
#
loop_
_entity.id
_entity.type
_entity.pdbx_description
1 polymer ?
#
loop_
_entity_poly.entity_id
_entity_poly.type
_entity_poly.pdbx_seq_one_letter_code
_entity_poly.pdbx_strand_id
1 'polypeptide(L)'
;MAATSEARALPFFTDLYGSPLESGFIYIGQAGLDPVAYPAVVTSDIAGSVVVAQPIRTTHGHATAAGSLIHLFVEIPYSITILDAARRLVYASLNETDPIVMAIGSSSVQSVANAAELRARDKNSTNQVWMTDVGMYTYVPTDNTSPENFPFVVVGNDGGRYHLNLQDVNANWVKVTGNSNPSTQGLWIGWNAAGDGSAFITNNRGISTGGIVIRVVNADNSVETGRATITTTGGLVTTDGIQATGDIKATHNLIAMNSVVELNNIGTRSILWDSVGDTYALPNAPLLVNGSLALTTATYQSFIAANQLANGIGAVALGNNIAPNPVLPGTWVSPGTGANAVFLWVRTA
;
A
#
# COMPACT_ATOMS: atom_id res chain seq x y z
N MET A 1 -36.18 0.16 11.65
CA MET A 1 -36.53 0.91 12.88
C MET A 1 -35.81 2.24 12.80
N ALA A 2 -36.55 3.33 12.57
CA ALA A 2 -35.97 4.67 12.49
C ALA A 2 -35.63 5.16 13.90
N ALA A 3 -34.42 5.69 14.06
CA ALA A 3 -33.90 6.18 15.31
C ALA A 3 -34.76 7.34 15.85
N THR A 4 -35.14 7.24 17.11
CA THR A 4 -35.78 8.29 17.91
C THR A 4 -34.80 9.44 18.16
N SER A 5 -35.15 10.66 17.73
CA SER A 5 -34.54 11.90 18.21
C SER A 5 -35.64 12.78 18.79
N GLU A 6 -35.80 12.72 20.11
CA GLU A 6 -36.80 13.47 20.90
C GLU A 6 -36.35 14.90 21.27
N ALA A 7 -35.61 15.58 20.40
CA ALA A 7 -35.25 16.98 20.66
C ALA A 7 -35.11 17.80 19.37
N ARG A 8 -36.17 17.83 18.54
CA ARG A 8 -36.28 18.93 17.59
C ARG A 8 -36.62 20.18 18.40
N ALA A 9 -35.85 21.27 18.25
CA ALA A 9 -36.22 22.53 18.88
C ALA A 9 -37.63 22.96 18.42
N LEU A 10 -38.48 23.40 19.34
CA LEU A 10 -39.76 24.01 19.00
C LEU A 10 -39.47 25.21 18.06
N PRO A 11 -40.18 25.33 16.93
CA PRO A 11 -40.07 26.52 16.09
C PRO A 11 -40.28 27.78 16.94
N PHE A 12 -39.40 28.75 16.75
CA PHE A 12 -39.47 30.05 17.43
C PHE A 12 -39.85 31.11 16.40
N PHE A 13 -40.94 31.80 16.68
CA PHE A 13 -41.51 32.84 15.85
C PHE A 13 -41.26 34.18 16.51
N THR A 14 -40.69 35.11 15.74
CA THR A 14 -40.49 36.49 16.18
C THR A 14 -41.60 37.39 15.63
N ASP A 15 -41.85 38.51 16.28
CA ASP A 15 -42.63 39.61 15.72
C ASP A 15 -41.81 40.45 14.72
N LEU A 16 -42.42 41.54 14.23
CA LEU A 16 -41.79 42.50 13.30
C LEU A 16 -40.55 43.21 13.86
N TYR A 17 -40.35 43.16 15.19
CA TYR A 17 -39.24 43.82 15.88
C TYR A 17 -38.20 42.82 16.40
N GLY A 18 -38.35 41.52 16.09
CA GLY A 18 -37.44 40.46 16.53
C GLY A 18 -37.69 39.97 17.95
N SER A 19 -38.74 40.46 18.64
CA SER A 19 -39.15 39.93 19.95
C SER A 19 -39.97 38.64 19.78
N PRO A 20 -40.13 37.80 20.82
CA PRO A 20 -41.00 36.62 20.73
C PRO A 20 -42.42 37.01 20.27
N LEU A 21 -42.96 36.31 19.30
CA LEU A 21 -44.30 36.60 18.78
C LEU A 21 -45.37 36.24 19.82
N GLU A 22 -46.00 37.26 20.40
CA GLU A 22 -47.08 37.09 21.36
C GLU A 22 -48.45 37.22 20.71
N SER A 23 -49.35 36.29 21.05
CA SER A 23 -50.74 36.30 20.59
C SER A 23 -50.90 36.40 19.05
N GLY A 24 -49.89 35.93 18.31
CA GLY A 24 -49.89 35.92 16.85
C GLY A 24 -50.85 34.89 16.27
N PHE A 25 -50.90 34.86 14.94
CA PHE A 25 -51.69 33.92 14.15
C PHE A 25 -50.80 33.26 13.11
N ILE A 26 -50.72 31.94 13.13
CA ILE A 26 -50.03 31.14 12.13
C ILE A 26 -51.08 30.40 11.31
N TYR A 27 -50.99 30.56 9.99
CA TYR A 27 -51.77 29.85 8.99
C TYR A 27 -50.82 28.98 8.16
N ILE A 28 -51.18 27.72 7.94
CA ILE A 28 -50.45 26.75 7.14
C ILE A 28 -51.42 26.17 6.10
N GLY A 29 -51.00 26.20 4.84
CA GLY A 29 -51.81 25.88 3.68
C GLY A 29 -51.19 24.89 2.75
N GLN A 30 -51.96 24.52 1.72
CA GLN A 30 -51.45 23.76 0.59
C GLN A 30 -50.38 24.57 -0.17
N ALA A 31 -49.31 23.91 -0.60
CA ALA A 31 -48.22 24.55 -1.34
C ALA A 31 -48.72 25.33 -2.57
N GLY A 32 -48.13 26.50 -2.79
CA GLY A 32 -48.46 27.41 -3.89
C GLY A 32 -49.77 28.18 -3.75
N LEU A 33 -50.57 27.93 -2.71
CA LEU A 33 -51.89 28.54 -2.50
C LEU A 33 -51.92 29.41 -1.22
N ASP A 34 -52.88 30.33 -1.14
CA ASP A 34 -53.12 31.15 0.05
C ASP A 34 -53.51 30.25 1.25
N PRO A 35 -52.73 30.24 2.35
CA PRO A 35 -52.96 29.34 3.47
C PRO A 35 -54.23 29.64 4.28
N VAL A 36 -54.80 30.85 4.15
CA VAL A 36 -56.07 31.19 4.80
C VAL A 36 -57.25 30.60 4.00
N ALA A 37 -57.16 30.66 2.67
CA ALA A 37 -58.21 30.15 1.77
C ALA A 37 -58.13 28.62 1.58
N TYR A 38 -56.92 28.06 1.60
CA TYR A 38 -56.65 26.64 1.35
C TYR A 38 -55.82 26.03 2.49
N PRO A 39 -56.39 25.91 3.71
CA PRO A 39 -55.66 25.41 4.87
C PRO A 39 -55.28 23.93 4.71
N ALA A 40 -54.06 23.58 5.12
CA ALA A 40 -53.59 22.21 5.24
C ALA A 40 -53.94 21.62 6.62
N VAL A 41 -53.95 20.29 6.72
CA VAL A 41 -54.10 19.62 8.01
C VAL A 41 -52.79 19.75 8.79
N VAL A 42 -52.86 20.37 9.97
CA VAL A 42 -51.72 20.50 10.89
C VAL A 42 -52.00 19.66 12.12
N THR A 43 -51.01 18.92 12.60
CA THR A 43 -51.13 18.05 13.76
C THR A 43 -50.07 18.38 14.81
N SER A 44 -50.36 18.08 16.09
CA SER A 44 -49.44 18.36 17.20
C SER A 44 -48.46 17.22 17.49
N ASP A 45 -48.62 16.08 16.81
CA ASP A 45 -47.80 14.89 16.97
C ASP A 45 -47.46 14.28 15.61
N ILE A 46 -46.38 13.51 15.56
CA ILE A 46 -45.90 12.89 14.32
C ILE A 46 -46.78 11.73 13.83
N ALA A 47 -47.61 11.15 14.70
CA ALA A 47 -48.55 10.10 14.32
C ALA A 47 -49.80 10.66 13.63
N GLY A 48 -49.94 11.99 13.56
CA GLY A 48 -51.08 12.68 12.98
C GLY A 48 -52.37 12.51 13.78
N SER A 49 -52.28 12.18 15.07
CA SER A 49 -53.45 11.77 15.86
C SER A 49 -54.29 12.94 16.38
N VAL A 50 -53.66 14.09 16.64
CA VAL A 50 -54.33 15.29 17.13
C VAL A 50 -54.21 16.43 16.12
N VAL A 51 -55.32 16.78 15.49
CA VAL A 51 -55.41 17.92 14.55
C VAL A 51 -55.50 19.24 15.32
N VAL A 52 -54.71 20.21 14.89
CA VAL A 52 -54.67 21.56 15.46
C VAL A 52 -55.55 22.49 14.61
N ALA A 53 -56.51 23.15 15.25
CA ALA A 53 -57.36 24.12 14.58
C ALA A 53 -56.55 25.37 14.17
N GLN A 54 -56.87 25.91 12.99
CA GLN A 54 -56.26 27.12 12.46
C GLN A 54 -57.21 28.33 12.61
N PRO A 55 -56.70 29.55 12.85
CA PRO A 55 -55.27 29.90 13.02
C PRO A 55 -54.68 29.38 14.32
N ILE A 56 -53.42 28.93 14.24
CA ILE A 56 -52.64 28.48 15.38
C ILE A 56 -52.12 29.73 16.10
N ARG A 57 -52.26 29.76 17.43
CA ARG A 57 -51.84 30.91 18.24
C ARG A 57 -50.40 30.76 18.69
N THR A 58 -49.78 31.87 19.10
CA THR A 58 -48.44 31.87 19.69
C THR A 58 -48.43 32.44 21.09
N THR A 59 -47.50 31.95 21.91
CA THR A 59 -47.17 32.47 23.25
C THR A 59 -45.68 32.30 23.48
N HIS A 60 -44.97 33.34 23.92
CA HIS A 60 -43.51 33.36 24.04
C HIS A 60 -42.78 32.94 22.76
N GLY A 61 -43.33 33.29 21.60
CA GLY A 61 -42.76 32.92 20.30
C GLY A 61 -42.93 31.45 19.92
N HIS A 62 -43.70 30.66 20.66
CA HIS A 62 -43.96 29.26 20.33
C HIS A 62 -45.43 29.03 19.95
N ALA A 63 -45.69 28.07 19.07
CA ALA A 63 -47.04 27.67 18.72
C ALA A 63 -47.76 27.05 19.93
N THR A 64 -49.04 27.38 20.12
CA THR A 64 -49.84 26.88 21.22
C THR A 64 -51.18 26.32 20.76
N ALA A 65 -51.60 25.24 21.42
CA ALA A 65 -52.95 24.69 21.32
C ALA A 65 -53.48 24.43 22.72
N ALA A 66 -54.71 24.89 23.00
CA ALA A 66 -55.34 24.81 24.32
C ALA A 66 -54.43 25.26 25.49
N GLY A 67 -53.59 26.28 25.25
CA GLY A 67 -52.69 26.86 26.26
C GLY A 67 -51.37 26.11 26.49
N SER A 68 -51.14 24.98 25.82
CA SER A 68 -49.87 24.24 25.87
C SER A 68 -49.00 24.55 24.64
N LEU A 69 -47.68 24.58 24.83
CA LEU A 69 -46.72 24.67 23.71
C LEU A 69 -46.75 23.37 22.91
N ILE A 70 -46.77 23.47 21.58
CA ILE A 70 -46.87 22.32 20.68
C ILE A 70 -45.86 22.38 19.53
N HIS A 71 -45.48 21.20 19.03
CA HIS A 71 -44.86 21.06 17.73
C HIS A 71 -45.92 21.10 16.63
N LEU A 72 -45.55 21.55 15.43
CA LEU A 72 -46.41 21.54 14.26
C LEU A 72 -45.87 20.53 13.26
N PHE A 73 -46.72 19.57 12.89
CA PHE A 73 -46.44 18.60 11.84
C PHE A 73 -47.43 18.80 10.70
N VAL A 74 -46.90 18.95 9.49
CA VAL A 74 -47.65 19.17 8.25
C VAL A 74 -46.90 18.49 7.09
N GLU A 75 -47.64 18.11 6.05
CA GLU A 75 -47.08 17.61 4.81
C GLU A 75 -46.26 18.69 4.09
N ILE A 76 -45.15 18.29 3.46
CA ILE A 76 -44.23 19.18 2.75
C ILE A 76 -44.33 18.91 1.24
N PRO A 77 -44.30 19.94 0.37
CA PRO A 77 -44.23 21.37 0.70
C PRO A 77 -45.55 21.94 1.22
N TYR A 78 -45.48 23.09 1.90
CA TYR A 78 -46.66 23.83 2.39
C TYR A 78 -46.50 25.34 2.17
N SER A 79 -47.61 26.07 2.21
CA SER A 79 -47.60 27.54 2.33
C SER A 79 -47.79 27.96 3.80
N ILE A 80 -47.25 29.10 4.19
CA ILE A 80 -47.36 29.62 5.56
C ILE A 80 -47.57 31.14 5.55
N THR A 81 -48.38 31.63 6.48
CA THR A 81 -48.54 33.05 6.77
C THR A 81 -48.58 33.26 8.27
N ILE A 82 -47.74 34.17 8.76
CA ILE A 82 -47.61 34.51 10.17
C ILE A 82 -47.99 35.98 10.33
N LEU A 83 -48.96 36.24 11.20
CA LEU A 83 -49.42 37.58 11.55
C LEU A 83 -49.17 37.87 13.03
N ASP A 84 -48.96 39.14 13.35
CA ASP A 84 -48.91 39.60 14.74
C ASP A 84 -50.31 39.73 15.37
N ALA A 85 -50.36 40.10 16.65
CA ALA A 85 -51.62 40.29 17.38
C ALA A 85 -52.53 41.37 16.75
N ALA A 86 -51.96 42.33 16.02
CA ALA A 86 -52.67 43.37 15.28
C ALA A 86 -53.03 42.94 13.83
N ARG A 87 -52.80 41.66 13.48
CA ARG A 87 -52.99 41.08 12.13
C ARG A 87 -52.10 41.69 11.04
N ARG A 88 -50.97 42.29 11.40
CA ARG A 88 -49.96 42.72 10.43
C ARG A 88 -49.12 41.53 10.01
N LEU A 89 -48.75 41.49 8.73
CA LEU A 89 -47.91 40.43 8.18
C LEU A 89 -46.50 40.48 8.80
N VAL A 90 -46.08 39.37 9.39
CA VAL A 90 -44.71 39.16 9.90
C VAL A 90 -43.89 38.39 8.86
N TYR A 91 -44.45 37.28 8.37
CA TYR A 91 -43.78 36.38 7.44
C TYR A 91 -44.80 35.65 6.58
N ALA A 92 -44.49 35.44 5.30
CA ALA A 92 -45.26 34.56 4.43
C ALA A 92 -44.33 33.88 3.42
N SER A 93 -44.68 32.63 3.10
CA SER A 93 -44.05 31.86 2.04
C SER A 93 -45.07 30.95 1.41
N LEU A 94 -45.03 30.80 0.09
CA LEU A 94 -45.97 29.93 -0.63
C LEU A 94 -45.45 28.50 -0.76
N ASN A 95 -44.15 28.26 -0.54
CA ASN A 95 -43.53 26.94 -0.76
C ASN A 95 -42.38 26.72 0.22
N GLU A 96 -42.71 26.48 1.49
CA GLU A 96 -41.74 26.03 2.46
C GLU A 96 -41.36 24.56 2.24
N THR A 97 -40.06 24.31 2.33
CA THR A 97 -39.47 22.96 2.28
C THR A 97 -38.56 22.81 3.50
N ASP A 98 -38.45 21.60 4.06
CA ASP A 98 -37.58 21.40 5.22
C ASP A 98 -36.10 21.41 4.76
N PRO A 99 -35.26 22.34 5.26
CA PRO A 99 -33.86 22.44 4.86
C PRO A 99 -33.03 21.20 5.23
N ILE A 100 -33.49 20.39 6.18
CA ILE A 100 -32.75 19.21 6.65
C ILE A 100 -32.93 18.02 5.69
N VAL A 101 -34.06 17.94 4.97
CA VAL A 101 -34.30 16.86 3.99
C VAL A 101 -33.37 16.99 2.77
N MET A 102 -32.98 18.21 2.40
CA MET A 102 -31.99 18.43 1.33
C MET A 102 -30.54 18.17 1.76
N ALA A 103 -30.22 18.24 3.07
CA ALA A 103 -28.84 18.10 3.56
C ALA A 103 -28.42 16.65 3.88
N ILE A 104 -29.35 15.78 4.29
CA ILE A 104 -29.03 14.40 4.71
C ILE A 104 -28.89 13.45 3.50
N GLY A 105 -29.50 13.76 2.36
CA GLY A 105 -29.42 12.93 1.15
C GLY A 105 -28.08 13.00 0.41
N SER A 106 -27.26 14.03 0.65
CA SER A 106 -26.05 14.28 -0.17
C SER A 106 -24.73 13.80 0.47
N SER A 107 -24.70 13.44 1.75
CA SER A 107 -23.43 13.24 2.48
C SER A 107 -23.33 11.99 3.35
N SER A 108 -24.38 11.18 3.45
CA SER A 108 -24.25 9.88 4.12
C SER A 108 -23.71 8.85 3.12
N VAL A 109 -22.54 8.28 3.43
CA VAL A 109 -22.05 7.08 2.72
C VAL A 109 -23.06 5.98 2.96
N GLN A 110 -23.66 5.48 1.89
CA GLN A 110 -24.64 4.40 1.98
C GLN A 110 -23.98 3.05 1.73
N SER A 111 -24.52 1.99 2.32
CA SER A 111 -24.02 0.63 2.16
C SER A 111 -24.90 -0.19 1.21
N VAL A 112 -24.27 -1.15 0.52
CA VAL A 112 -24.92 -2.18 -0.30
C VAL A 112 -24.25 -3.52 -0.02
N ALA A 113 -25.02 -4.61 -0.09
CA ALA A 113 -24.52 -5.94 0.22
C ALA A 113 -23.67 -6.52 -0.93
N ASN A 114 -24.00 -6.18 -2.19
CA ASN A 114 -23.37 -6.80 -3.36
C ASN A 114 -23.46 -5.91 -4.61
N ALA A 115 -22.84 -6.37 -5.70
CA ALA A 115 -22.83 -5.64 -6.97
C ALA A 115 -24.22 -5.46 -7.59
N ALA A 116 -25.17 -6.38 -7.41
CA ALA A 116 -26.52 -6.22 -7.97
C ALA A 116 -27.26 -5.03 -7.32
N GLU A 117 -27.11 -4.87 -6.01
CA GLU A 117 -27.65 -3.71 -5.28
C GLU A 117 -26.96 -2.40 -5.70
N LEU A 118 -25.63 -2.43 -5.93
CA LEU A 118 -24.93 -1.26 -6.48
C LEU A 118 -25.43 -0.91 -7.89
N ARG A 119 -25.72 -1.89 -8.75
CA ARG A 119 -26.26 -1.64 -10.09
C ARG A 119 -27.67 -1.05 -10.07
N ALA A 120 -28.49 -1.44 -9.11
CA ALA A 120 -29.86 -0.94 -8.97
C ALA A 120 -29.93 0.50 -8.41
N ARG A 121 -28.80 1.09 -8.02
CA ARG A 121 -28.73 2.46 -7.50
C ARG A 121 -28.98 3.49 -8.59
N ASP A 122 -29.67 4.55 -8.20
CA ASP A 122 -29.72 5.79 -8.97
C ASP A 122 -28.39 6.55 -8.79
N LYS A 123 -27.78 6.96 -9.91
CA LYS A 123 -26.54 7.73 -9.95
C LYS A 123 -26.60 9.09 -9.25
N ASN A 124 -27.80 9.63 -9.05
CA ASN A 124 -28.02 10.88 -8.31
C ASN A 124 -28.24 10.66 -6.82
N SER A 125 -28.30 9.41 -6.34
CA SER A 125 -28.59 9.10 -4.94
C SER A 125 -27.43 9.47 -4.00
N THR A 126 -26.19 9.12 -4.37
CA THR A 126 -24.98 9.38 -3.58
C THR A 126 -23.73 9.30 -4.45
N ASN A 127 -22.71 10.11 -4.15
CA ASN A 127 -21.42 10.02 -4.83
C ASN A 127 -20.54 8.86 -4.33
N GLN A 128 -20.81 8.31 -3.15
CA GLN A 128 -20.02 7.23 -2.55
C GLN A 128 -20.90 6.14 -1.95
N VAL A 129 -20.56 4.89 -2.23
CA VAL A 129 -21.29 3.70 -1.76
C VAL A 129 -20.30 2.66 -1.24
N TRP A 130 -20.50 2.19 -0.01
CA TRP A 130 -19.71 1.10 0.57
C TRP A 130 -20.33 -0.26 0.22
N MET A 131 -19.60 -1.12 -0.47
CA MET A 131 -19.99 -2.52 -0.68
C MET A 131 -19.32 -3.41 0.35
N THR A 132 -20.11 -4.09 1.18
CA THR A 132 -19.63 -4.77 2.40
C THR A 132 -18.49 -5.76 2.14
N ASP A 133 -18.53 -6.47 1.02
CA ASP A 133 -17.54 -7.51 0.68
C ASP A 133 -16.42 -7.06 -0.26
N VAL A 134 -16.40 -5.77 -0.65
CA VAL A 134 -15.44 -5.25 -1.64
C VAL A 134 -14.76 -3.97 -1.19
N GLY A 135 -15.53 -2.95 -0.79
CA GLY A 135 -14.99 -1.65 -0.37
C GLY A 135 -15.78 -0.46 -0.91
N MET A 136 -15.15 0.71 -0.88
CA MET A 136 -15.79 1.97 -1.26
C MET A 136 -15.82 2.13 -2.77
N TYR A 137 -16.99 2.39 -3.32
CA TYR A 137 -17.18 2.81 -4.70
C TYR A 137 -17.52 4.30 -4.76
N THR A 138 -17.00 4.98 -5.78
CA THR A 138 -17.29 6.38 -6.09
C THR A 138 -17.99 6.46 -7.44
N TYR A 139 -19.14 7.13 -7.50
CA TYR A 139 -19.78 7.46 -8.77
C TYR A 139 -18.95 8.50 -9.52
N VAL A 140 -18.66 8.24 -10.79
CA VAL A 140 -17.88 9.12 -11.67
C VAL A 140 -18.81 9.73 -12.73
N PRO A 141 -19.34 10.95 -12.54
CA PRO A 141 -20.34 11.54 -13.44
C PRO A 141 -19.80 11.86 -14.83
N THR A 142 -18.48 11.96 -14.99
CA THR A 142 -17.81 12.22 -16.26
C THR A 142 -17.53 10.95 -17.08
N ASP A 143 -17.70 9.77 -16.49
CA ASP A 143 -17.44 8.50 -17.17
C ASP A 143 -18.75 7.82 -17.59
N ASN A 144 -18.97 7.76 -18.90
CA ASN A 144 -20.11 7.10 -19.52
C ASN A 144 -19.70 6.01 -20.53
N THR A 145 -18.40 5.70 -20.65
CA THR A 145 -17.89 4.79 -21.69
C THR A 145 -17.21 3.55 -21.14
N SER A 146 -16.70 3.56 -19.90
CA SER A 146 -16.02 2.38 -19.34
C SER A 146 -16.93 1.14 -19.38
N PRO A 147 -16.44 -0.03 -19.81
CA PRO A 147 -17.22 -1.27 -19.73
C PRO A 147 -17.32 -1.77 -18.28
N GLU A 148 -18.28 -2.65 -18.00
CA GLU A 148 -18.34 -3.39 -16.73
C GLU A 148 -17.04 -4.19 -16.56
N ASN A 149 -16.41 -4.02 -15.41
CA ASN A 149 -15.16 -4.68 -15.06
C ASN A 149 -15.11 -4.90 -13.55
N PHE A 150 -15.91 -5.82 -13.06
CA PHE A 150 -15.97 -6.14 -11.63
C PHE A 150 -14.64 -6.74 -11.14
N PRO A 151 -14.09 -6.29 -9.99
CA PRO A 151 -14.67 -5.36 -9.03
C PRO A 151 -14.35 -3.86 -9.27
N PHE A 152 -13.56 -3.51 -10.28
CA PHE A 152 -13.05 -2.15 -10.45
C PHE A 152 -14.08 -1.13 -10.96
N VAL A 153 -14.93 -1.53 -11.90
CA VAL A 153 -15.99 -0.69 -12.48
C VAL A 153 -17.30 -1.46 -12.46
N VAL A 154 -18.30 -0.93 -11.76
CA VAL A 154 -19.68 -1.43 -11.76
C VAL A 154 -20.56 -0.49 -12.57
N VAL A 155 -21.30 -1.06 -13.52
CA VAL A 155 -22.20 -0.32 -14.41
C VAL A 155 -23.61 -0.31 -13.81
N GLY A 156 -24.07 0.87 -13.42
CA GLY A 156 -25.46 1.08 -12.99
C GLY A 156 -26.46 0.71 -14.09
N ASN A 157 -27.63 0.23 -13.68
CA ASN A 157 -28.76 -0.03 -14.58
C ASN A 157 -29.24 1.26 -15.27
N ASP A 158 -28.94 2.42 -14.68
CA ASP A 158 -29.20 3.76 -15.18
C ASP A 158 -28.07 4.34 -16.06
N GLY A 159 -27.06 3.51 -16.35
CA GLY A 159 -25.88 3.88 -17.12
C GLY A 159 -24.77 4.57 -16.31
N GLY A 160 -24.90 4.75 -15.00
CA GLY A 160 -23.84 5.31 -14.15
C GLY A 160 -22.59 4.41 -14.08
N ARG A 161 -21.44 5.00 -13.71
CA ARG A 161 -20.18 4.27 -13.48
C ARG A 161 -19.71 4.47 -12.05
N TYR A 162 -19.62 3.36 -11.33
CA TYR A 162 -19.09 3.32 -9.98
C TYR A 162 -17.70 2.70 -10.02
N HIS A 163 -16.69 3.49 -9.69
CA HIS A 163 -15.30 3.07 -9.65
C HIS A 163 -14.95 2.67 -8.23
N LEU A 164 -14.33 1.51 -8.06
CA LEU A 164 -13.76 1.11 -6.78
C LEU A 164 -12.70 2.14 -6.40
N ASN A 165 -12.88 2.80 -5.27
CA ASN A 165 -11.94 3.76 -4.73
C ASN A 165 -10.71 3.02 -4.21
N LEU A 166 -9.78 2.75 -5.11
CA LEU A 166 -8.46 2.21 -4.83
C LEU A 166 -7.55 3.34 -4.33
N GLN A 167 -7.82 3.89 -3.15
CA GLN A 167 -6.90 4.82 -2.50
C GLN A 167 -6.23 4.13 -1.33
N ASP A 168 -4.93 3.88 -1.50
CA ASP A 168 -3.89 3.66 -0.50
C ASP A 168 -4.32 3.13 0.88
N VAL A 169 -3.79 1.97 1.26
CA VAL A 169 -3.87 1.52 2.65
C VAL A 169 -2.94 2.40 3.50
N ASN A 170 -3.45 3.53 4.00
CA ASN A 170 -2.79 4.30 5.05
C ASN A 170 -3.14 3.66 6.41
N ALA A 171 -2.28 2.74 6.84
CA ALA A 171 -2.46 2.02 8.09
C ALA A 171 -1.20 2.09 8.94
N ASN A 172 -1.38 2.27 10.26
CA ASN A 172 -0.28 2.14 11.24
C ASN A 172 0.33 0.74 11.24
N TRP A 173 -0.46 -0.28 10.86
CA TRP A 173 -0.02 -1.66 10.70
C TRP A 173 -0.87 -2.33 9.62
N VAL A 174 -0.22 -3.08 8.71
CA VAL A 174 -0.89 -3.96 7.75
C VAL A 174 -0.72 -5.39 8.25
N LYS A 175 -1.83 -6.02 8.66
CA LYS A 175 -1.87 -7.45 9.01
C LYS A 175 -2.53 -8.22 7.89
N VAL A 176 -1.76 -9.07 7.22
CA VAL A 176 -2.30 -10.03 6.25
C VAL A 176 -2.65 -11.30 7.03
N THR A 177 -3.93 -11.59 7.16
CA THR A 177 -4.45 -12.82 7.76
C THR A 177 -5.08 -13.71 6.70
N GLY A 178 -4.48 -14.88 6.52
CA GLY A 178 -5.04 -16.01 5.77
C GLY A 178 -4.37 -17.29 6.27
N ASN A 179 -5.06 -18.42 6.19
CA ASN A 179 -4.44 -19.70 6.52
C ASN A 179 -3.26 -19.92 5.57
N SER A 180 -2.06 -20.05 6.11
CA SER A 180 -0.96 -20.70 5.41
C SER A 180 -1.46 -22.06 4.94
N ASN A 181 -1.46 -22.29 3.64
CA ASN A 181 -1.71 -23.61 3.09
C ASN A 181 -0.59 -24.53 3.65
N PRO A 182 -0.91 -25.69 4.26
CA PRO A 182 0.14 -26.62 4.73
C PRO A 182 1.07 -27.10 3.61
N SER A 183 0.68 -26.93 2.34
CA SER A 183 1.49 -27.21 1.16
C SER A 183 2.45 -26.07 0.76
N THR A 184 2.28 -24.86 1.29
CA THR A 184 3.12 -23.68 1.03
C THR A 184 3.14 -22.74 2.25
N GLN A 185 4.21 -22.83 3.06
CA GLN A 185 4.45 -21.94 4.19
C GLN A 185 4.88 -20.53 3.72
N GLY A 186 4.25 -19.47 4.25
CA GLY A 186 4.75 -18.09 4.16
C GLY A 186 3.70 -17.01 3.85
N LEU A 187 4.09 -15.75 4.06
CA LEU A 187 3.41 -14.55 3.55
C LEU A 187 3.86 -14.30 2.10
N TRP A 188 2.93 -14.17 1.16
CA TRP A 188 3.25 -13.81 -0.22
C TRP A 188 2.84 -12.35 -0.50
N ILE A 189 3.82 -11.45 -0.59
CA ILE A 189 3.66 -10.13 -1.19
C ILE A 189 4.13 -10.26 -2.64
N GLY A 190 3.18 -10.49 -3.55
CA GLY A 190 3.44 -10.67 -4.97
C GLY A 190 3.07 -9.42 -5.77
N TRP A 191 3.76 -9.22 -6.89
CA TRP A 191 3.45 -8.17 -7.85
C TRP A 191 3.32 -8.82 -9.22
N ASN A 192 2.17 -8.64 -9.88
CA ASN A 192 1.89 -9.24 -11.19
C ASN A 192 1.87 -8.14 -12.23
N ALA A 193 2.89 -8.08 -13.09
CA ALA A 193 2.82 -7.28 -14.32
C ALA A 193 2.89 -8.16 -15.55
N ALA A 194 2.12 -7.76 -16.55
CA ALA A 194 2.23 -8.24 -17.92
C ALA A 194 3.37 -7.53 -18.71
N GLY A 195 4.36 -6.89 -18.04
CA GLY A 195 5.44 -6.09 -18.64
C GLY A 195 6.55 -5.71 -17.64
N ASP A 196 7.34 -4.66 -17.91
CA ASP A 196 8.52 -4.19 -17.13
C ASP A 196 8.21 -3.50 -15.79
N GLY A 197 7.17 -3.93 -15.09
CA GLY A 197 6.83 -3.29 -13.84
C GLY A 197 7.71 -3.77 -12.67
N SER A 198 7.94 -2.88 -11.72
CA SER A 198 8.78 -3.14 -10.54
C SER A 198 7.99 -2.91 -9.26
N ALA A 199 8.23 -3.75 -8.27
CA ALA A 199 7.78 -3.53 -6.91
C ALA A 199 8.89 -2.84 -6.13
N PHE A 200 8.56 -1.75 -5.44
CA PHE A 200 9.50 -1.00 -4.61
C PHE A 200 9.06 -1.08 -3.16
N ILE A 201 10.00 -1.40 -2.27
CA ILE A 201 9.83 -1.17 -0.84
C ILE A 201 10.72 0.02 -0.49
N THR A 202 10.10 1.17 -0.26
CA THR A 202 10.82 2.39 0.09
C THR A 202 10.75 2.60 1.60
N ASN A 203 11.92 2.62 2.25
CA ASN A 203 12.03 3.02 3.66
C ASN A 203 12.61 4.44 3.74
N ASN A 204 11.83 5.40 4.22
CA ASN A 204 12.31 6.76 4.42
C ASN A 204 13.17 6.81 5.70
N ARG A 205 14.42 7.28 5.58
CA ARG A 205 15.46 7.24 6.63
C ARG A 205 15.03 7.91 7.95
N GLY A 206 14.10 8.86 7.92
CA GLY A 206 13.74 9.66 9.09
C GLY A 206 14.98 10.34 9.70
N ILE A 207 14.89 10.77 10.95
CA ILE A 207 15.99 11.43 11.69
C ILE A 207 16.89 10.45 12.48
N SER A 208 16.71 9.13 12.33
CA SER A 208 17.37 8.10 13.17
C SER A 208 18.05 6.99 12.34
N THR A 209 18.49 5.91 13.00
CA THR A 209 19.11 4.73 12.38
C THR A 209 18.05 3.86 11.69
N GLY A 210 17.43 4.35 10.62
CA GLY A 210 16.40 3.64 9.86
C GLY A 210 16.94 2.43 9.06
N GLY A 211 16.11 1.41 8.82
CA GLY A 211 16.45 0.25 7.99
C GLY A 211 15.23 -0.61 7.66
N ILE A 212 15.38 -1.57 6.76
CA ILE A 212 14.34 -2.59 6.48
C ILE A 212 14.77 -3.87 7.18
N VAL A 213 13.90 -4.42 8.04
CA VAL A 213 14.20 -5.66 8.78
C VAL A 213 13.15 -6.71 8.44
N ILE A 214 13.61 -7.86 7.95
CA ILE A 214 12.83 -9.07 7.76
C ILE A 214 13.29 -10.07 8.82
N ARG A 215 12.35 -10.60 9.62
CA ARG A 215 12.66 -11.50 10.74
C ARG A 215 11.80 -12.74 10.71
N VAL A 216 12.38 -13.84 11.18
CA VAL A 216 11.67 -15.06 11.54
C VAL A 216 11.71 -15.18 13.05
N VAL A 217 10.54 -15.38 13.66
CA VAL A 217 10.35 -15.50 15.10
C VAL A 217 9.61 -16.80 15.40
N ASN A 218 9.75 -17.31 16.63
CA ASN A 218 8.96 -18.45 17.10
C ASN A 218 7.46 -18.09 17.23
N ALA A 219 6.63 -19.11 17.47
CA ALA A 219 5.17 -18.99 17.40
C ALA A 219 4.57 -17.96 18.38
N ASP A 220 5.22 -17.74 19.52
CA ASP A 220 4.85 -16.76 20.55
C ASP A 220 5.61 -15.43 20.41
N ASN A 221 6.42 -15.26 19.37
CA ASN A 221 7.21 -14.06 19.09
C ASN A 221 8.17 -13.67 20.24
N SER A 222 8.61 -14.65 21.02
CA SER A 222 9.54 -14.47 22.15
C SER A 222 11.02 -14.66 21.76
N VAL A 223 11.30 -15.38 20.67
CA VAL A 223 12.65 -15.68 20.17
C VAL A 223 12.74 -15.43 18.67
N GLU A 224 13.77 -14.71 18.27
CA GLU A 224 14.14 -14.50 16.86
C GLU A 224 15.08 -15.60 16.39
N THR A 225 14.73 -16.26 15.28
CA THR A 225 15.48 -17.41 14.72
C THR A 225 16.18 -17.07 13.40
N GLY A 226 15.84 -15.94 12.78
CA GLY A 226 16.51 -15.45 11.58
C GLY A 226 16.24 -13.97 11.31
N ARG A 227 17.22 -13.28 10.71
CA ARG A 227 17.11 -11.87 10.34
C ARG A 227 17.85 -11.55 9.05
N ALA A 228 17.22 -10.72 8.22
CA ALA A 228 17.86 -9.97 7.16
C ALA A 228 17.58 -8.47 7.36
N THR A 229 18.63 -7.66 7.41
CA THR A 229 18.54 -6.21 7.61
C THR A 229 19.19 -5.47 6.46
N ILE A 230 18.46 -4.54 5.84
CA ILE A 230 19.05 -3.49 5.02
C ILE A 230 19.31 -2.29 5.93
N THR A 231 20.59 -1.97 6.13
CA THR A 231 21.03 -0.90 7.04
C THR A 231 20.81 0.49 6.44
N THR A 232 21.00 1.53 7.25
CA THR A 232 20.99 2.94 6.83
C THR A 232 21.97 3.27 5.71
N THR A 233 23.01 2.47 5.53
CA THR A 233 24.06 2.63 4.52
C THR A 233 23.84 1.73 3.30
N GLY A 234 22.71 1.03 3.23
CA GLY A 234 22.36 0.13 2.12
C GLY A 234 23.04 -1.23 2.18
N GLY A 235 23.71 -1.57 3.28
CA GLY A 235 24.31 -2.90 3.47
C GLY A 235 23.24 -3.94 3.81
N LEU A 236 23.32 -5.12 3.19
CA LEU A 236 22.53 -6.28 3.56
C LEU A 236 23.29 -7.10 4.61
N VAL A 237 22.70 -7.27 5.79
CA VAL A 237 23.24 -8.08 6.90
C VAL A 237 22.28 -9.23 7.20
N THR A 238 22.75 -10.47 7.09
CA THR A 238 21.97 -11.68 7.38
C THR A 238 22.61 -12.52 8.48
N THR A 239 21.80 -13.32 9.18
CA THR A 239 22.28 -14.17 10.30
C THR A 239 22.84 -15.53 9.88
N ASP A 240 22.44 -16.06 8.72
CA ASP A 240 22.72 -17.44 8.29
C ASP A 240 23.30 -17.53 6.86
N GLY A 241 23.61 -16.39 6.25
CA GLY A 241 24.24 -16.30 4.92
C GLY A 241 23.35 -15.70 3.82
N ILE A 242 23.88 -15.67 2.59
CA ILE A 242 23.17 -15.23 1.37
C ILE A 242 23.37 -16.33 0.33
N GLN A 243 22.28 -16.98 -0.08
CA GLN A 243 22.30 -17.95 -1.17
C GLN A 243 21.72 -17.32 -2.44
N ALA A 244 22.51 -17.31 -3.51
CA ALA A 244 22.04 -16.90 -4.83
C ALA A 244 22.07 -18.11 -5.77
N THR A 245 21.03 -18.25 -6.60
CA THR A 245 20.98 -19.27 -7.68
C THR A 245 21.73 -18.83 -8.94
N GLY A 246 22.17 -17.58 -9.01
CA GLY A 246 22.99 -17.01 -10.08
C GLY A 246 24.14 -16.18 -9.52
N ASP A 247 24.62 -15.20 -10.29
CA ASP A 247 25.80 -14.41 -9.91
C ASP A 247 25.52 -13.42 -8.76
N ILE A 248 26.44 -13.37 -7.79
CA ILE A 248 26.54 -12.25 -6.85
C ILE A 248 27.51 -11.23 -7.44
N LYS A 249 26.99 -10.18 -8.07
CA LYS A 249 27.80 -9.10 -8.64
C LYS A 249 28.11 -8.05 -7.57
N ALA A 250 29.36 -8.00 -7.10
CA ALA A 250 29.87 -6.90 -6.28
C ALA A 250 30.65 -5.91 -7.16
N THR A 251 30.45 -4.61 -6.95
CA THR A 251 31.25 -3.55 -7.58
C THR A 251 32.55 -3.25 -6.83
N HIS A 252 32.69 -3.82 -5.63
CA HIS A 252 33.84 -3.66 -4.73
C HIS A 252 34.27 -5.06 -4.26
N ASN A 253 34.68 -5.21 -3.00
CA ASN A 253 35.22 -6.47 -2.48
C ASN A 253 34.11 -7.44 -2.04
N LEU A 254 34.32 -8.73 -2.32
CA LEU A 254 33.65 -9.83 -1.64
C LEU A 254 34.63 -10.42 -0.61
N ILE A 255 34.36 -10.20 0.68
CA ILE A 255 35.27 -10.60 1.77
C ILE A 255 34.59 -11.71 2.58
N ALA A 256 35.18 -12.91 2.58
CA ALA A 256 34.77 -14.01 3.44
C ALA A 256 35.67 -14.02 4.70
N MET A 257 35.18 -13.47 5.81
CA MET A 257 35.92 -13.52 7.09
C MET A 257 35.70 -14.89 7.74
N ASN A 258 36.79 -15.55 8.19
CA ASN A 258 36.77 -16.81 8.94
C ASN A 258 36.04 -17.99 8.26
N SER A 259 35.84 -17.95 6.94
CA SER A 259 35.10 -18.96 6.18
C SER A 259 35.95 -19.54 5.05
N VAL A 260 35.70 -20.80 4.70
CA VAL A 260 36.27 -21.43 3.50
C VAL A 260 35.51 -20.91 2.28
N VAL A 261 36.20 -20.32 1.31
CA VAL A 261 35.64 -20.16 -0.03
C VAL A 261 35.70 -21.54 -0.68
N GLU A 262 34.62 -22.31 -0.57
CA GLU A 262 34.55 -23.64 -1.17
C GLU A 262 34.32 -23.49 -2.68
N LEU A 263 35.37 -23.73 -3.45
CA LEU A 263 35.31 -23.78 -4.91
C LEU A 263 34.85 -25.19 -5.30
N ASN A 264 33.58 -25.33 -5.69
CA ASN A 264 33.03 -26.62 -6.11
C ASN A 264 33.50 -27.02 -7.52
N ASN A 265 33.48 -28.33 -7.78
CA ASN A 265 34.17 -29.03 -8.87
C ASN A 265 33.54 -28.86 -10.27
N ILE A 266 33.16 -27.64 -10.65
CA ILE A 266 32.64 -27.34 -12.01
C ILE A 266 33.56 -26.35 -12.71
N GLY A 267 34.85 -26.70 -12.75
CA GLY A 267 35.78 -26.51 -13.88
C GLY A 267 35.93 -25.16 -14.59
N THR A 268 35.26 -24.09 -14.14
CA THR A 268 35.28 -22.81 -14.81
C THR A 268 35.09 -21.66 -13.82
N ARG A 269 36.17 -20.85 -13.73
CA ARG A 269 36.22 -19.43 -13.35
C ARG A 269 36.22 -19.13 -11.85
N SER A 270 37.04 -18.21 -11.32
CA SER A 270 38.20 -17.49 -11.81
C SER A 270 38.93 -17.05 -10.55
N ILE A 271 40.22 -17.38 -10.41
CA ILE A 271 41.06 -16.61 -9.50
C ILE A 271 41.12 -15.20 -10.09
N LEU A 272 40.87 -14.17 -9.28
CA LEU A 272 40.91 -12.78 -9.73
C LEU A 272 42.31 -12.50 -10.31
N TRP A 273 42.34 -12.24 -11.61
CA TRP A 273 43.53 -11.76 -12.30
C TRP A 273 43.73 -10.29 -11.94
N ASP A 274 44.80 -9.98 -11.22
CA ASP A 274 45.24 -8.60 -11.09
C ASP A 274 45.91 -8.18 -12.40
N SER A 275 45.21 -7.38 -13.20
CA SER A 275 45.71 -6.90 -14.49
C SER A 275 46.86 -5.90 -14.37
N VAL A 276 47.14 -5.38 -13.17
CA VAL A 276 48.26 -4.46 -12.92
C VAL A 276 49.51 -5.23 -12.51
N GLY A 277 49.34 -6.29 -11.72
CA GLY A 277 50.43 -7.16 -11.26
C GLY A 277 50.70 -8.40 -12.09
N ASP A 278 49.87 -8.70 -13.10
CA ASP A 278 49.90 -9.91 -13.93
C ASP A 278 49.97 -11.21 -13.09
N THR A 279 49.33 -11.19 -11.92
CA THR A 279 49.39 -12.27 -10.93
C THR A 279 48.02 -12.57 -10.34
N TYR A 280 47.88 -13.81 -9.87
CA TYR A 280 46.75 -14.24 -9.07
C TYR A 280 47.03 -13.93 -7.60
N ALA A 281 46.39 -12.91 -7.04
CA ALA A 281 46.60 -12.50 -5.66
C ALA A 281 45.78 -13.36 -4.69
N LEU A 282 46.45 -14.26 -3.95
CA LEU A 282 45.89 -14.88 -2.75
C LEU A 282 46.44 -14.15 -1.52
N PRO A 283 45.63 -13.37 -0.77
CA PRO A 283 46.10 -12.73 0.44
C PRO A 283 46.29 -13.80 1.53
N ASN A 284 47.54 -14.23 1.75
CA ASN A 284 48.02 -15.03 2.89
C ASN A 284 47.29 -16.36 3.21
N ALA A 285 46.35 -16.83 2.39
CA ALA A 285 45.70 -18.12 2.57
C ALA A 285 46.37 -19.18 1.66
N PRO A 286 46.77 -20.35 2.20
CA PRO A 286 47.31 -21.43 1.38
C PRO A 286 46.25 -21.93 0.40
N LEU A 287 46.63 -22.06 -0.88
CA LEU A 287 45.80 -22.76 -1.85
C LEU A 287 45.72 -24.24 -1.43
N LEU A 288 44.52 -24.77 -1.24
CA LEU A 288 44.31 -26.20 -1.00
C LEU A 288 43.76 -26.82 -2.28
N VAL A 289 44.34 -27.94 -2.72
CA VAL A 289 43.80 -28.77 -3.81
C VAL A 289 43.45 -30.13 -3.21
N ASN A 290 42.19 -30.53 -3.28
CA ASN A 290 41.67 -31.77 -2.69
C ASN A 290 42.03 -31.95 -1.19
N GLY A 291 41.86 -30.89 -0.40
CA GLY A 291 42.13 -30.92 1.04
C GLY A 291 43.61 -30.99 1.44
N SER A 292 44.53 -30.95 0.47
CA SER A 292 45.97 -30.94 0.70
C SER A 292 46.57 -29.56 0.40
N LEU A 293 47.52 -29.12 1.23
CA LEU A 293 48.22 -27.84 1.10
C LEU A 293 48.96 -27.79 -0.24
N ALA A 294 48.44 -27.04 -1.20
CA ALA A 294 48.89 -27.15 -2.59
C ALA A 294 50.15 -26.35 -2.88
N LEU A 295 50.50 -25.32 -2.10
CA LEU A 295 51.82 -24.65 -2.02
C LEU A 295 51.65 -23.30 -1.29
N THR A 296 52.51 -22.98 -0.33
CA THR A 296 52.86 -21.59 0.04
C THR A 296 54.11 -21.15 -0.73
N THR A 297 54.31 -19.85 -0.94
CA THR A 297 55.53 -19.30 -1.56
C THR A 297 56.80 -19.76 -0.82
N ALA A 298 56.73 -19.84 0.51
CA ALA A 298 57.82 -20.34 1.34
C ALA A 298 58.09 -21.84 1.13
N THR A 299 57.06 -22.68 1.06
CA THR A 299 57.23 -24.12 0.75
C THR A 299 57.66 -24.37 -0.68
N TYR A 300 57.25 -23.53 -1.64
CA TYR A 300 57.73 -23.60 -3.02
C TYR A 300 59.22 -23.26 -3.10
N GLN A 301 59.64 -22.16 -2.46
CA GLN A 301 61.06 -21.79 -2.39
C GLN A 301 61.89 -22.83 -1.63
N SER A 302 61.35 -23.42 -0.57
CA SER A 302 62.00 -24.49 0.19
C SER A 302 62.12 -25.78 -0.64
N PHE A 303 61.10 -26.13 -1.41
CA PHE A 303 61.09 -27.30 -2.28
C PHE A 303 62.06 -27.14 -3.47
N ILE A 304 62.11 -25.93 -4.05
CA ILE A 304 63.09 -25.57 -5.09
C ILE A 304 64.51 -25.60 -4.50
N ALA A 305 64.74 -24.96 -3.35
CA ALA A 305 66.07 -24.88 -2.74
C ALA A 305 66.59 -26.25 -2.25
N ALA A 306 65.74 -27.07 -1.64
CA ALA A 306 66.10 -28.41 -1.20
C ALA A 306 66.43 -29.35 -2.37
N ASN A 307 65.69 -29.26 -3.49
CA ASN A 307 65.95 -30.09 -4.67
C ASN A 307 67.11 -29.58 -5.53
N GLN A 308 67.38 -28.27 -5.54
CA GLN A 308 68.56 -27.69 -6.21
C GLN A 308 69.87 -28.07 -5.51
N LEU A 309 69.88 -28.17 -4.17
CA LEU A 309 71.08 -28.52 -3.40
C LEU A 309 71.33 -30.02 -3.29
N ALA A 310 70.28 -30.87 -3.30
CA ALA A 310 70.45 -32.31 -3.06
C ALA A 310 70.70 -33.14 -4.33
N ASN A 311 70.17 -32.74 -5.50
CA ASN A 311 70.18 -33.63 -6.69
C ASN A 311 70.63 -32.98 -8.01
N GLY A 312 71.06 -31.71 -8.02
CA GLY A 312 71.51 -31.05 -9.26
C GLY A 312 70.45 -31.02 -10.38
N ILE A 313 69.16 -31.09 -10.02
CA ILE A 313 68.05 -31.08 -10.96
C ILE A 313 67.63 -29.62 -11.21
N GLY A 314 67.67 -29.22 -12.48
CA GLY A 314 67.28 -27.88 -12.93
C GLY A 314 65.83 -27.54 -12.61
N ALA A 315 65.59 -26.27 -12.28
CA ALA A 315 64.27 -25.75 -11.96
C ALA A 315 63.28 -25.91 -13.12
N VAL A 316 62.01 -26.15 -12.78
CA VAL A 316 60.89 -25.99 -13.71
C VAL A 316 60.67 -24.49 -13.91
N ALA A 317 61.05 -23.98 -15.07
CA ALA A 317 60.71 -22.63 -15.50
C ALA A 317 59.47 -22.69 -16.42
N LEU A 318 58.36 -22.13 -15.97
CA LEU A 318 57.19 -21.88 -16.82
C LEU A 318 57.38 -20.50 -17.44
N GLY A 319 57.56 -20.44 -18.76
CA GLY A 319 57.79 -19.20 -19.49
C GLY A 319 56.94 -19.12 -20.76
N ASN A 320 56.53 -17.90 -21.09
CA ASN A 320 55.72 -17.57 -22.26
C ASN A 320 56.71 -17.10 -23.33
N ASN A 321 57.05 -17.96 -24.29
CA ASN A 321 58.13 -17.65 -25.25
C ASN A 321 57.70 -16.61 -26.30
N ILE A 322 58.22 -15.38 -26.21
CA ILE A 322 58.29 -14.41 -27.35
C ILE A 322 59.74 -13.92 -27.57
N ALA A 323 60.77 -14.64 -27.11
CA ALA A 323 62.17 -14.25 -27.34
C ALA A 323 63.03 -15.42 -27.85
N PRO A 324 64.05 -15.15 -28.69
CA PRO A 324 64.80 -16.19 -29.38
C PRO A 324 65.65 -17.01 -28.40
N ASN A 325 65.33 -18.30 -28.35
CA ASN A 325 66.06 -19.45 -27.81
C ASN A 325 67.46 -19.14 -27.21
N PRO A 326 67.64 -19.12 -25.87
CA PRO A 326 68.97 -19.10 -25.29
C PRO A 326 69.70 -20.40 -25.64
N VAL A 327 70.90 -20.28 -26.20
CA VAL A 327 71.76 -21.41 -26.56
C VAL A 327 72.30 -22.05 -25.27
N LEU A 328 71.55 -22.99 -24.71
CA LEU A 328 72.00 -23.89 -23.63
C LEU A 328 71.87 -25.35 -24.08
N PRO A 329 72.83 -26.23 -23.73
CA PRO A 329 72.78 -27.63 -24.12
C PRO A 329 71.68 -28.40 -23.38
N GLY A 330 70.65 -28.84 -24.12
CA GLY A 330 69.53 -29.67 -23.63
C GLY A 330 68.48 -29.91 -24.73
N THR A 331 67.57 -30.87 -24.51
CA THR A 331 66.50 -31.20 -25.48
C THR A 331 65.16 -30.67 -24.97
N TRP A 332 64.48 -29.87 -25.79
CA TRP A 332 63.12 -29.41 -25.48
C TRP A 332 62.13 -30.53 -25.78
N VAL A 333 61.27 -30.87 -24.82
CA VAL A 333 60.14 -31.78 -25.06
C VAL A 333 58.87 -30.94 -24.99
N SER A 334 58.19 -30.78 -26.12
CA SER A 334 56.91 -30.07 -26.20
C SER A 334 55.76 -31.08 -26.20
N PRO A 335 54.91 -31.12 -25.17
CA PRO A 335 53.73 -31.98 -25.18
C PRO A 335 52.53 -31.38 -25.94
N GLY A 336 52.66 -30.20 -26.57
CA GLY A 336 51.56 -29.59 -27.33
C GLY A 336 51.99 -28.70 -28.51
N THR A 337 51.15 -28.62 -29.54
CA THR A 337 51.32 -27.73 -30.71
C THR A 337 50.34 -26.57 -30.63
N GLY A 338 50.82 -25.38 -30.25
CA GLY A 338 50.03 -24.14 -30.23
C GLY A 338 50.82 -22.95 -29.68
N ALA A 339 50.40 -21.72 -30.01
CA ALA A 339 51.08 -20.49 -29.61
C ALA A 339 51.16 -20.26 -28.08
N ASN A 340 50.39 -21.03 -27.30
CA ASN A 340 50.34 -20.99 -25.83
C ASN A 340 50.76 -22.34 -25.20
N ALA A 341 51.52 -23.17 -25.91
CA ALA A 341 51.97 -24.45 -25.37
C ALA A 341 52.96 -24.24 -24.21
N VAL A 342 52.79 -25.02 -23.14
CA VAL A 342 53.75 -25.09 -22.03
C VAL A 342 54.91 -25.97 -22.47
N PHE A 343 56.13 -25.44 -22.43
CA PHE A 343 57.33 -26.20 -22.77
C PHE A 343 57.95 -26.79 -21.50
N LEU A 344 58.31 -28.08 -21.54
CA LEU A 344 59.09 -28.72 -20.50
C LEU A 344 60.54 -28.83 -20.98
N TRP A 345 61.46 -28.18 -20.26
CA TRP A 345 62.88 -28.34 -20.51
C TRP A 345 63.39 -29.56 -19.74
N VAL A 346 63.88 -30.56 -20.47
CA VAL A 346 64.49 -31.75 -19.85
C VAL A 346 65.94 -31.83 -20.34
N ARG A 347 66.89 -31.59 -19.44
CA ARG A 347 68.29 -31.93 -19.72
C ARG A 347 68.45 -33.42 -19.49
N THR A 348 68.69 -34.19 -20.55
CA THR A 348 69.23 -35.54 -20.40
C THR A 348 70.67 -35.42 -19.89
N ALA A 349 71.00 -36.18 -18.84
CA ALA A 349 72.33 -36.22 -18.24
C ALA A 349 73.41 -36.59 -19.28
#